data_AF-R7CD05-F1
#
_entry.id   AF-R7CD05-F1
#
_cell.length_a   1.000
_cell.length_b   1.000
_cell.length_c   1.000
_cell.angle_alpha   90.00
_cell.angle_beta   90.00
_cell.angle_gamma   90.00
#
_symmetry.space_group_name_H-M   'P 1'
#
loop_
_entity.id
_entity.type
_entity.pdbx_description
1 polymer ?
#
loop_
_entity_poly.entity_id
_entity_poly.type
_entity_poly.pdbx_seq_one_letter_code
_entity_poly.pdbx_strand_id
1 'polypeptide(L)' 'MGDKIDFSLLAVVLNAGVSVILLGGLILGINPAQLIMIGVLGYGMSILFRRIGRNQAGIAPKSKSKRR' A
#
# COMPACT_ATOMS: atom_id res chain seq x y z
N MET A 1 -18.17 -12.32 -15.04
CA MET A 1 -16.73 -12.11 -14.79
C MET A 1 -16.62 -10.95 -13.81
N GLY A 2 -16.54 -11.22 -12.51
CA GLY A 2 -16.33 -10.17 -11.53
C GLY A 2 -14.84 -9.91 -11.46
N ASP A 3 -14.38 -8.74 -11.93
CA ASP A 3 -13.00 -8.30 -11.80
C ASP A 3 -12.60 -8.37 -10.33
N LYS A 4 -11.76 -9.35 -9.99
CA LYS A 4 -11.20 -9.47 -8.65
C LYS A 4 -10.17 -8.36 -8.55
N ILE A 5 -10.57 -7.24 -7.95
CA ILE A 5 -9.67 -6.13 -7.70
C ILE A 5 -8.43 -6.67 -6.96
N ASP A 6 -7.26 -6.62 -7.61
CA ASP A 6 -6.00 -7.09 -7.03
C ASP A 6 -5.47 -6.06 -6.02
N PHE A 7 -5.97 -6.13 -4.79
CA PHE A 7 -5.55 -5.26 -3.68
C PHE A 7 -4.03 -5.30 -3.41
N SER A 8 -3.37 -6.40 -3.79
CA SER A 8 -1.91 -6.50 -3.72
C SER A 8 -1.23 -5.59 -4.74
N LEU A 9 -1.72 -5.56 -5.99
CA LEU A 9 -1.23 -4.64 -7.02
C LEU A 9 -1.55 -3.19 -6.64
N LEU A 10 -2.77 -2.91 -6.15
CA LEU A 10 -3.14 -1.59 -5.66
C LEU A 10 -2.21 -1.08 -4.55
N ALA A 11 -1.85 -1.93 -3.59
CA ALA A 11 -0.92 -1.55 -2.53
C ALA A 11 0.49 -1.23 -3.04
N VAL A 12 0.97 -1.97 -4.05
CA VAL A 12 2.28 -1.73 -4.67
C VAL A 12 2.28 -0.43 -5.48
N VAL A 13 1.27 -0.23 -6.31
CA VAL A 13 1.11 0.98 -7.14
C VAL A 13 0.92 2.21 -6.26
N LEU A 14 0.09 2.11 -5.22
CA LEU A 14 -0.10 3.20 -4.27
C LEU A 14 1.20 3.57 -3.56
N ASN A 15 1.98 2.58 -3.11
CA ASN A 15 3.27 2.84 -2.47
C ASN A 15 4.26 3.55 -3.42
N ALA A 16 4.33 3.10 -4.67
CA ALA A 16 5.14 3.73 -5.70
C ALA A 16 4.68 5.17 -5.98
N GLY A 17 3.37 5.38 -6.15
CA GLY A 17 2.78 6.71 -6.37
C GLY A 17 3.04 7.67 -5.22
N VAL A 18 2.85 7.22 -3.98
CA VAL A 18 3.14 8.03 -2.77
C VAL A 18 4.61 8.42 -2.72
N SER A 19 5.51 7.51 -3.07
CA SER A 19 6.96 7.79 -3.11
C SER A 19 7.30 8.87 -4.15
N VAL A 20 6.67 8.82 -5.33
CA VAL A 20 6.85 9.84 -6.38
C VAL A 20 6.27 11.19 -5.96
N ILE A 21 5.10 11.21 -5.31
CA ILE A 21 4.47 12.45 -4.82
C ILE A 21 5.33 13.09 -3.71
N LEU A 22 5.89 12.29 -2.81
CA LEU A 22 6.80 12.78 -1.77
C LEU A 22 8.08 13.35 -2.38
N LEU A 23 8.69 12.64 -3.34
CA LEU A 23 9.91 13.09 -3.99
C LEU A 23 9.67 14.35 -4.82
N GLY A 24 8.61 14.35 -5.64
CA GLY A 24 8.23 15.48 -6.47
C GLY A 24 7.82 16.69 -5.64
N GLY A 25 7.06 16.49 -4.56
CA GLY A 25 6.67 17.55 -3.64
C GLY A 25 7.87 18.17 -2.91
N LEU A 26 8.90 17.38 -2.62
CA LEU A 26 10.12 17.86 -1.97
C LEU A 26 10.92 18.74 -2.95
N ILE A 27 11.04 18.31 -4.21
CA ILE A 27 11.72 19.06 -5.27
C ILE A 27 10.98 20.36 -5.59
N LEU A 28 9.65 20.33 -5.59
CA LEU A 28 8.79 21.51 -5.84
C LEU A 28 8.72 22.48 -4.65
N GLY A 29 9.34 22.16 -3.51
CA GLY A 29 9.32 23.01 -2.32
C GLY A 29 7.96 23.07 -1.61
N ILE A 30 7.12 22.04 -1.79
CA ILE A 30 5.85 21.92 -1.05
C ILE A 30 6.16 21.81 0.45
N ASN A 31 5.28 22.38 1.27
CA ASN A 31 5.46 22.39 2.72
C ASN A 31 5.71 20.97 3.27
N PRO A 32 6.81 20.75 4.03
CA PRO A 32 7.15 19.44 4.57
C PRO A 32 6.04 18.79 5.40
N ALA A 33 5.26 19.59 6.14
CA ALA A 33 4.13 19.09 6.93
C ALA A 33 3.05 18.45 6.05
N GLN A 34 2.77 19.04 4.89
CA GLN A 34 1.80 18.49 3.93
C GLN A 34 2.33 17.20 3.29
N LEU A 35 3.62 17.16 2.96
CA LEU A 35 4.26 15.94 2.46
C LEU A 35 4.18 14.80 3.48
N ILE A 36 4.51 15.08 4.74
CA ILE A 36 4.44 14.09 5.81
C ILE A 36 3.00 13.57 5.95
N MET A 37 2.00 14.45 5.91
CA MET A 37 0.58 14.05 5.95
C MET A 37 0.22 13.13 4.78
N ILE A 38 0.65 13.45 3.56
CA ILE A 38 0.44 12.61 2.37
C ILE A 38 1.14 11.26 2.53
N GLY A 39 2.36 11.25 3.05
CA GLY A 39 3.13 10.03 3.30
C GLY A 39 2.44 9.12 4.31
N VAL A 40 1.99 9.66 5.44
CA VAL A 40 1.30 8.91 6.50
C VAL A 40 -0.03 8.34 5.99
N LEU A 41 -0.84 9.15 5.29
CA LEU A 41 -2.11 8.69 4.73
C LEU A 41 -1.89 7.64 3.63
N GLY A 42 -0.94 7.87 2.74
CA GLY A 42 -0.60 6.98 1.64
C GLY A 42 -0.09 5.61 2.11
N TYR A 43 0.86 5.60 3.04
CA TYR A 43 1.36 4.34 3.63
C TYR A 43 0.31 3.64 4.50
N GLY A 44 -0.49 4.41 5.24
CA GLY A 44 -1.61 3.88 6.02
C GLY A 44 -2.61 3.12 5.15
N MET A 45 -2.98 3.70 4.00
CA MET A 45 -3.86 3.05 3.03
C MET A 45 -3.23 1.82 2.38
N SER A 46 -1.94 1.85 2.04
CA SER A 46 -1.23 0.68 1.50
C SER A 46 -1.25 -0.51 2.48
N ILE A 47 -1.10 -0.25 3.78
CA ILE A 47 -1.20 -1.28 4.83
C ILE A 47 -2.63 -1.81 4.95
N LEU A 48 -3.63 -0.91 4.88
CA LEU A 48 -5.05 -1.28 4.89
C LEU A 48 -5.39 -2.15 3.68
N PHE A 49 -4.97 -1.79 2.47
CA PHE A 49 -5.16 -2.60 1.27
C PHE A 49 -4.47 -3.97 1.37
N ARG A 50 -3.28 -4.05 1.99
CA ARG A 50 -2.63 -5.34 2.28
C ARG A 50 -3.34 -6.17 3.34
N ARG A 51 -4.06 -5.54 4.28
CA ARG A 51 -4.88 -6.24 5.28
C ARG A 51 -6.21 -6.70 4.68
N ILE A 52 -6.87 -5.83 3.94
CA ILE A 52 -8.14 -6.11 3.26
C ILE A 52 -7.92 -7.14 2.17
N GLY A 53 -6.86 -7.05 1.37
CA GLY A 53 -6.50 -8.07 0.38
C GLY A 53 -6.25 -9.45 1.00
N ARG A 54 -5.66 -9.52 2.21
CA ARG A 54 -5.54 -10.79 2.95
C ARG A 54 -6.90 -11.34 3.40
N ASN A 55 -7.80 -10.46 3.84
CA ASN A 55 -9.13 -10.85 4.32
C ASN A 55 -10.11 -11.16 3.17
N GLN A 56 -10.00 -10.48 2.02
CA GLN A 56 -10.84 -10.71 0.83
C GLN A 56 -10.36 -11.90 0.00
N ALA A 57 -9.06 -12.19 -0.02
CA ALA A 57 -8.54 -13.28 -0.82
C ALA A 57 -8.68 -14.67 -0.17
N GLY A 58 -9.26 -14.79 1.04
CA GLY A 58 -9.39 -16.10 1.70
C GLY A 58 -8.05 -16.84 1.84
N ILE A 59 -6.93 -16.12 1.83
CA ILE A 59 -5.61 -16.74 1.90
C ILE A 59 -5.38 -17.00 3.37
N ALA A 60 -5.64 -18.26 3.73
CA ALA A 60 -5.18 -18.88 4.96
C ALA A 60 -3.81 -18.28 5.36
N PRO A 61 -3.56 -18.02 6.65
CA PRO A 61 -2.22 -17.66 7.10
C PRO A 61 -1.26 -18.66 6.47
N LYS A 62 -0.16 -18.19 5.84
CA LYS A 62 0.92 -19.05 5.37
C LYS A 62 1.20 -20.04 6.51
N SER A 63 0.67 -21.26 6.40
CA SER A 63 1.10 -22.37 7.22
C SER A 63 2.55 -22.51 6.84
N LYS A 64 3.42 -22.07 7.75
CA LYS A 64 4.82 -22.43 7.69
C LYS A 64 4.81 -23.95 7.62
N SER A 65 5.07 -24.48 6.43
CA SER A 65 5.56 -25.83 6.25
C SER A 65 6.75 -25.99 7.19
N LYS A 66 6.51 -26.53 8.37
CA LYS A 66 7.54 -27.11 9.22
C LYS A 66 7.38 -28.61 9.09
N ARG A 67 7.87 -29.10 7.96
CA ARG A 67 8.20 -30.49 7.72
C ARG A 67 9.23 -30.91 8.77
N ARG A 68 8.81 -31.68 9.77
CA ARG A 68 9.58 -32.75 10.42
C ARG A 68 8.69 -33.48 11.42
#